data_AF-A0A536Y799-F1
#
_entry.id   AF-A0A536Y799-F1
#
_cell.length_a   1.000
_cell.length_b   1.000
_cell.length_c   1.000
_cell.angle_alpha   90.00
_cell.angle_beta   90.00
_cell.angle_gamma   90.00
#
_symmetry.space_group_name_H-M   'P 1'
#
loop_
_entity.id
_entity.type
_entity.pdbx_description
1 polymer ?
#
loop_
_entity_poly.entity_id
_entity_poly.type
_entity_poly.pdbx_seq_one_letter_code
_entity_poly.pdbx_strand_id
1 'polypeptide(L)'
;MVLDWFSRKHIDEFADSIVTELRQQFPQAGVDLSTRKSAEKALRTLDRIFSRISAFAAERRPNLYQKACFGNRIKWALKEARYPEPFVEAATDKLVTYMTVTSAPRPASRG
;
A
#
# COMPACT_ATOMS: atom_id res chain seq x y z
N MET A 1 -13.18 -0.47 -23.85
CA MET A 1 -14.32 -0.60 -22.90
C MET A 1 -13.94 0.13 -21.62
N VAL A 2 -14.69 1.17 -21.25
CA VAL A 2 -14.37 2.12 -20.16
C VAL A 2 -14.68 1.55 -18.75
N LEU A 3 -15.25 0.35 -18.69
CA LEU A 3 -15.63 -0.36 -17.45
C LEU A 3 -14.45 -1.01 -16.71
N ASP A 4 -13.34 -1.29 -17.40
CA ASP A 4 -12.17 -1.95 -16.80
C ASP A 4 -11.43 -1.03 -15.81
N TRP A 5 -11.44 0.28 -16.05
CA TRP A 5 -10.92 1.29 -15.13
C TRP A 5 -11.72 1.37 -13.82
N PHE A 6 -12.99 0.94 -13.82
CA PHE A 6 -13.83 0.82 -12.63
C PHE A 6 -13.73 -0.52 -11.91
N SER A 7 -12.99 -1.49 -12.48
CA SER A 7 -12.97 -2.84 -11.95
C SER A 7 -12.18 -2.89 -10.65
N ARG A 8 -12.92 -2.83 -9.53
CA ARG A 8 -12.45 -3.03 -8.16
C ARG A 8 -11.51 -4.24 -8.04
N LYS A 9 -11.71 -5.26 -8.88
CA LYS A 9 -10.91 -6.47 -8.94
C LYS A 9 -9.40 -6.17 -9.07
N HIS A 10 -9.00 -5.24 -9.95
CA HIS A 10 -7.59 -4.90 -10.11
C HIS A 10 -6.99 -4.21 -8.88
N ILE A 11 -7.78 -3.41 -8.18
CA ILE A 11 -7.38 -2.74 -6.93
C ILE A 11 -7.26 -3.77 -5.80
N ASP A 12 -8.22 -4.69 -5.71
CA ASP A 12 -8.23 -5.75 -4.70
C ASP A 12 -7.04 -6.70 -4.92
N GLU A 13 -6.78 -7.14 -6.17
CA GLU A 13 -5.61 -7.95 -6.53
C GLU A 13 -4.28 -7.22 -6.24
N PHE A 14 -4.22 -5.93 -6.53
CA PHE A 14 -3.05 -5.11 -6.21
C PHE A 14 -2.85 -4.99 -4.69
N ALA A 15 -3.91 -4.71 -3.94
CA ALA A 15 -3.87 -4.63 -2.48
C ALA A 15 -3.43 -5.98 -1.86
N ASP A 16 -3.98 -7.10 -2.34
CA ASP A 16 -3.59 -8.44 -1.90
C ASP A 16 -2.11 -8.75 -2.18
N SER A 17 -1.58 -8.31 -3.33
CA SER A 17 -0.15 -8.42 -3.63
C SER A 17 0.70 -7.62 -2.64
N ILE A 18 0.31 -6.38 -2.32
CA ILE A 18 1.02 -5.54 -1.34
C ILE A 18 0.98 -6.17 0.05
N VAL A 19 -0.19 -6.63 0.49
CA VAL A 19 -0.34 -7.31 1.78
C VAL A 19 0.51 -8.57 1.86
N THR A 20 0.57 -9.35 0.79
CA THR A 20 1.39 -10.58 0.74
C THR A 20 2.87 -10.26 0.94
N GLU A 21 3.39 -9.25 0.24
CA GLU A 21 4.78 -8.80 0.44
C GLU A 21 5.01 -8.23 1.84
N LEU A 22 4.06 -7.46 2.37
CA LEU A 22 4.16 -6.91 3.71
C LEU A 22 4.18 -8.02 4.77
N ARG A 23 3.37 -9.07 4.61
CA ARG A 23 3.36 -10.24 5.50
C ARG A 23 4.64 -11.07 5.43
N GLN A 24 5.22 -11.21 4.24
CA GLN A 24 6.52 -11.88 4.07
C GLN A 24 7.64 -11.15 4.81
N GLN A 25 7.60 -9.83 4.81
CA GLN A 25 8.65 -9.02 5.44
C GLN A 25 8.42 -8.77 6.93
N PHE A 26 7.15 -8.64 7.34
CA PHE A 26 6.75 -8.39 8.72
C PHE A 26 6.02 -9.60 9.32
N PRO A 27 6.68 -10.75 9.55
CA PRO A 27 6.02 -11.88 10.17
C PRO A 27 5.44 -11.50 11.54
N GLN A 28 4.31 -12.11 11.90
CA GLN A 28 3.56 -11.82 13.13
C GLN A 28 4.38 -11.98 14.42
N ALA A 29 5.45 -12.78 14.37
CA ALA A 29 6.41 -12.96 15.45
C ALA A 29 7.29 -11.72 15.73
N GLY A 30 7.11 -10.64 14.95
CA GLY A 30 7.99 -9.48 14.94
C GLY A 30 9.04 -9.63 13.84
N VAL A 31 9.40 -8.50 13.22
CA VAL A 31 10.59 -8.46 12.39
C VAL A 31 11.79 -8.48 13.33
N ASP A 32 12.67 -9.45 13.14
CA ASP A 32 14.00 -9.39 13.74
C ASP A 32 14.77 -8.24 13.07
N LEU A 33 14.59 -7.03 13.61
CA LEU A 33 15.36 -5.84 13.26
C LEU A 33 16.70 -5.80 14.02
N SER A 34 17.03 -6.87 14.75
CA SER A 34 18.23 -7.00 15.57
C SER A 34 19.51 -6.93 14.75
N THR A 35 19.43 -7.26 13.46
CA THR A 35 20.56 -7.12 12.54
C THR A 35 20.34 -6.02 11.51
N ARG A 36 21.41 -5.24 11.25
CA ARG A 36 21.42 -4.17 10.22
C ARG A 36 20.94 -4.69 8.87
N LYS A 37 21.34 -5.91 8.49
CA LYS A 37 20.95 -6.55 7.24
C LYS A 37 19.44 -6.81 7.15
N SER A 38 18.80 -7.28 8.23
CA SER A 38 17.36 -7.50 8.27
C SER A 38 16.58 -6.19 8.23
N ALA A 39 17.05 -5.16 8.94
CA ALA A 39 16.46 -3.82 8.88
C ALA A 39 16.59 -3.19 7.48
N GLU A 40 17.75 -3.30 6.83
CA GLU A 40 17.95 -2.84 5.45
C GLU A 40 17.06 -3.59 4.46
N LYS A 41 16.88 -4.91 4.65
CA LYS A 41 15.97 -5.69 3.83
C LYS A 41 14.53 -5.21 4.01
N ALA A 42 14.09 -4.99 5.25
CA ALA A 42 12.77 -4.48 5.58
C ALA A 42 12.49 -3.14 4.90
N LEU A 43 13.42 -2.19 5.02
CA LEU A 43 13.34 -0.88 4.37
C LEU A 43 13.29 -1.00 2.85
N ARG A 44 14.13 -1.85 2.23
CA ARG A 44 14.11 -2.07 0.77
C ARG A 44 12.78 -2.62 0.26
N THR A 45 12.14 -3.53 1.00
CA THR A 45 10.83 -4.04 0.62
C THR A 45 9.74 -2.99 0.78
N LEU A 46 9.77 -2.21 1.85
CA LEU A 46 8.84 -1.08 2.01
C LEU A 46 9.01 -0.06 0.88
N ASP A 47 10.24 0.29 0.51
CA ASP A 47 10.54 1.20 -0.60
C ASP A 47 10.02 0.66 -1.94
N ARG A 48 10.18 -0.65 -2.17
CA ARG A 48 9.62 -1.34 -3.34
C ARG A 48 8.09 -1.30 -3.35
N ILE A 49 7.44 -1.53 -2.21
CA ILE A 49 5.98 -1.43 -2.05
C ILE A 49 5.51 -0.01 -2.39
N PHE A 50 6.14 1.01 -1.81
CA PHE A 50 5.82 2.41 -2.07
C PHE A 50 6.03 2.80 -3.54
N SER A 51 7.13 2.33 -4.14
CA SER A 51 7.40 2.54 -5.56
C SER A 51 6.33 1.91 -6.46
N ARG A 52 5.87 0.69 -6.15
CA ARG A 52 4.78 0.02 -6.88
C ARG A 52 3.45 0.77 -6.73
N ILE A 53 3.13 1.23 -5.52
CA ILE A 53 1.93 2.05 -5.25
C ILE A 53 1.98 3.34 -6.06
N SER A 54 3.13 4.00 -6.10
CA SER A 54 3.32 5.22 -6.87
C SER A 54 3.19 4.99 -8.38
N ALA A 55 3.82 3.94 -8.91
CA ALA A 55 3.70 3.58 -10.33
C ALA A 55 2.24 3.28 -10.70
N PHE A 56 1.55 2.49 -9.87
CA PHE A 56 0.13 2.18 -10.06
C PHE A 56 -0.74 3.44 -9.99
N ALA A 57 -0.50 4.33 -9.02
CA ALA A 57 -1.22 5.58 -8.87
C ALA A 57 -1.02 6.53 -10.06
N ALA A 58 0.21 6.61 -10.59
CA ALA A 58 0.55 7.44 -11.73
C ALA A 58 -0.05 6.90 -13.04
N GLU A 59 0.00 5.58 -13.26
CA GLU A 59 -0.49 4.92 -14.47
C GLU A 59 -2.02 4.87 -14.52
N ARG A 60 -2.66 4.44 -13.42
CA ARG A 60 -4.09 4.14 -13.38
C ARG A 60 -4.96 5.29 -12.88
N ARG A 61 -4.37 6.29 -12.21
CA ARG A 61 -5.07 7.43 -11.60
C ARG A 61 -6.34 7.01 -10.85
N PRO A 62 -6.19 6.18 -9.79
CA PRO A 62 -7.31 5.59 -9.09
C PRO A 62 -8.24 6.67 -8.53
N ASN A 63 -9.55 6.46 -8.68
CA ASN A 63 -10.58 7.35 -8.15
C ASN A 63 -10.70 7.22 -6.62
N LEU A 64 -11.48 8.11 -5.99
CA LEU A 64 -11.64 8.12 -4.53
C LEU A 64 -12.18 6.79 -3.99
N TYR A 65 -13.12 6.17 -4.69
CA TYR A 65 -13.69 4.88 -4.32
C TYR A 65 -12.63 3.76 -4.32
N GLN A 66 -11.79 3.71 -5.36
CA GLN A 66 -10.71 2.74 -5.48
C GLN A 66 -9.65 2.91 -4.39
N LYS A 67 -9.29 4.15 -4.03
CA LYS A 67 -8.39 4.41 -2.90
C LYS A 67 -8.97 3.92 -1.58
N ALA A 68 -10.27 4.11 -1.36
CA ALA A 68 -10.96 3.59 -0.18
C ALA A 68 -11.01 2.06 -0.15
N CYS A 69 -11.28 1.41 -1.29
CA CYS A 69 -11.22 -0.05 -1.41
C CYS A 69 -9.82 -0.59 -1.10
N PHE A 70 -8.78 0.03 -1.64
CA PHE A 70 -7.38 -0.32 -1.35
C PHE A 70 -7.07 -0.25 0.15
N GLY A 71 -7.42 0.86 0.80
CA GLY A 71 -7.24 1.03 2.25
C GLY A 71 -8.02 0.00 3.07
N ASN A 72 -9.29 -0.24 2.73
CA ASN A 72 -10.12 -1.23 3.41
C ASN A 72 -9.55 -2.64 3.26
N ARG A 73 -9.09 -3.02 2.06
CA ARG A 73 -8.53 -4.35 1.81
C ARG A 73 -7.27 -4.58 2.64
N ILE A 74 -6.36 -3.60 2.70
CA ILE A 74 -5.17 -3.64 3.55
C ILE A 74 -5.55 -3.76 5.02
N LYS A 75 -6.47 -2.90 5.50
CA LYS A 75 -6.92 -2.92 6.89
C LYS A 75 -7.44 -4.29 7.30
N TRP A 76 -8.35 -4.87 6.52
CA TRP A 76 -8.92 -6.19 6.80
C TRP A 76 -7.86 -7.29 6.78
N ALA A 77 -7.01 -7.31 5.76
CA ALA A 77 -6.03 -8.38 5.63
C ALA A 77 -4.97 -8.34 6.75
N LEU A 78 -4.63 -7.15 7.25
CA LEU A 78 -3.79 -6.99 8.44
C LEU A 78 -4.52 -7.41 9.73
N LYS A 79 -5.81 -7.10 9.87
CA LYS A 79 -6.61 -7.58 11.01
C LYS A 79 -6.73 -9.11 11.02
N GLU A 80 -7.02 -9.72 9.86
CA GLU A 80 -7.07 -11.17 9.68
C GLU A 80 -5.72 -11.82 9.99
N ALA A 81 -4.62 -11.15 9.64
CA ALA A 81 -3.28 -11.54 10.01
C ALA A 81 -2.89 -11.15 11.45
N ARG A 82 -3.84 -10.84 12.34
CA ARG A 82 -3.64 -10.65 13.80
C ARG A 82 -2.59 -9.59 14.17
N TYR A 83 -2.33 -8.61 13.31
CA TYR A 83 -1.47 -7.48 13.66
C TYR A 83 -2.16 -6.59 14.73
N PRO A 84 -1.37 -5.92 15.59
CA PRO A 84 -1.92 -5.01 16.58
C PRO A 84 -2.63 -3.84 15.91
N GLU A 85 -3.80 -3.46 16.42
CA GLU A 85 -4.66 -2.44 15.82
C GLU A 85 -3.94 -1.10 15.54
N PRO A 86 -3.09 -0.57 16.44
CA PRO A 86 -2.30 0.64 16.15
C PRO A 86 -1.39 0.50 14.93
N PHE A 87 -0.82 -0.69 14.70
CA PHE A 87 0.00 -0.96 13.52
C PHE A 87 -0.86 -1.03 12.25
N VAL A 88 -2.03 -1.69 12.34
CA VAL A 88 -2.97 -1.77 11.22
C VAL A 88 -3.36 -0.38 10.74
N GLU A 89 -3.72 0.51 11.66
CA GLU A 89 -4.13 1.87 11.32
C GLU A 89 -2.97 2.68 10.74
N ALA A 90 -1.80 2.67 11.38
CA ALA A 90 -0.64 3.41 10.90
C ALA A 90 -0.15 2.92 9.52
N ALA A 91 -0.15 1.61 9.27
CA ALA A 91 0.23 1.04 7.99
C ALA A 91 -0.78 1.40 6.90
N THR A 92 -2.08 1.27 7.20
CA THR A 92 -3.16 1.59 6.25
C THR A 92 -3.12 3.07 5.87
N ASP A 93 -3.02 3.96 6.86
CA ASP A 93 -2.96 5.41 6.65
C ASP A 93 -1.78 5.81 5.75
N LYS A 94 -0.57 5.31 6.06
CA LYS A 94 0.62 5.60 5.25
C LYS A 94 0.47 5.13 3.80
N LEU A 95 -0.06 3.92 3.57
CA LEU A 95 -0.21 3.36 2.23
C LEU A 95 -1.25 4.13 1.41
N VAL A 96 -2.39 4.48 2.01
CA VAL A 96 -3.43 5.28 1.35
C VAL A 96 -2.96 6.71 1.09
N THR A 97 -2.26 7.32 2.05
CA THR A 97 -1.66 8.66 1.90
C THR A 97 -0.68 8.68 0.73
N TYR A 98 0.21 7.69 0.64
CA TYR A 98 1.18 7.63 -0.45
C TYR A 98 0.51 7.48 -1.82
N MET A 99 -0.50 6.61 -1.93
CA MET A 99 -1.32 6.47 -3.15
C MET A 99 -2.02 7.78 -3.52
N THR A 100 -2.51 8.51 -2.51
CA THR A 100 -3.22 9.78 -2.71
C THR A 100 -2.30 10.88 -3.19
N VAL A 101 -1.16 11.08 -2.52
CA VAL A 101 -0.16 12.10 -2.88
C VAL A 101 0.38 11.88 -4.29
N THR A 102 0.68 10.64 -4.67
CA THR A 102 1.23 10.35 -6.01
C THR A 102 0.17 10.50 -7.12
N SER A 103 -1.09 10.20 -6.83
CA SER A 103 -2.18 10.37 -7.80
C SER A 103 -2.71 11.82 -7.91
N ALA A 104 -2.37 12.69 -6.96
CA ALA A 104 -2.83 14.07 -6.97
C ALA A 104 -2.23 14.79 -8.19
N PRO A 105 -3.02 15.59 -8.92
CA PRO A 105 -2.47 16.43 -9.97
C PRO A 105 -1.41 17.33 -9.34
N ARG A 106 -0.17 17.25 -9.85
CA ARG A 106 0.94 18.10 -9.41
C ARG A 106 0.43 19.55 -9.52
N PRO A 107 0.45 20.35 -8.44
CA PRO A 107 -0.01 21.73 -8.54
C PRO A 107 0.84 22.40 -9.62
N ALA A 108 0.17 22.93 -10.65
CA ALA A 108 0.84 23.66 -11.71
C ALA A 108 1.61 24.79 -11.03
N SER A 109 2.94 24.74 -11.15
CA SER A 109 3.82 25.82 -10.71
C SER A 109 3.29 27.10 -11.35
N ARG A 110 2.74 27.99 -10.50
CA ARG A 110 2.37 29.35 -10.90
C ARG A 110 3.66 30.02 -11.35
N GLY A 111 3.82 30.17 -12.67
CA GLY A 111 4.82 31.05 -13.27
C GLY A 111 4.44 32.50 -13.07
#